data_AF-A0A1V6AGB1-F1
#
_entry.id   AF-A0A1V6AGB1-F1
#
_cell.length_a   1.000
_cell.length_b   1.000
_cell.length_c   1.000
_cell.angle_alpha   90.00
_cell.angle_beta   90.00
_cell.angle_gamma   90.00
#
_symmetry.space_group_name_H-M   'P 1'
#
loop_
_entity.id
_entity.type
_entity.pdbx_description
1 polymer ?
#
loop_
_entity_poly.entity_id
_entity_poly.type
_entity_poly.pdbx_seq_one_letter_code
_entity_poly.pdbx_strand_id
1 'polypeptide(L)' 'MKNKDFNELYKELEQKVESLEKGELPLEQAVKIYTEGQELIKLLNEKLDKAREKMVVIDKTKIKELE' A
#
# COMPACT_ATOMS: atom_id res chain seq x y z
N MET A 1 16.03 1.42 8.36
CA MET A 1 14.73 0.80 8.02
C MET A 1 14.63 0.75 6.50
N LYS A 2 14.43 -0.43 5.90
CA LYS A 2 14.29 -0.56 4.43
C LYS A 2 13.00 0.13 4.01
N ASN A 3 13.11 1.23 3.27
CA ASN A 3 11.98 1.93 2.69
C ASN A 3 11.53 1.13 1.46
N LYS A 4 10.68 0.11 1.66
CA LYS A 4 10.15 -0.71 0.57
C LYS A 4 9.38 0.16 -0.42
N ASP A 5 9.52 -0.12 -1.70
CA ASP A 5 8.73 0.55 -2.73
C ASP A 5 7.26 0.06 -2.73
N PHE A 6 6.41 0.70 -3.53
CA PHE A 6 4.99 0.35 -3.59
C PHE A 6 4.77 -1.09 -4.07
N ASN A 7 5.51 -1.52 -5.09
CA ASN A 7 5.35 -2.84 -5.71
C ASN A 7 5.80 -3.95 -4.75
N GLU A 8 6.86 -3.73 -3.98
CA GLU A 8 7.32 -4.66 -2.95
C GLU A 8 6.26 -4.85 -1.85
N LEU A 9 5.65 -3.76 -1.37
CA LEU A 9 4.59 -3.83 -0.37
C LEU A 9 3.31 -4.47 -0.92
N TYR A 10 2.97 -4.18 -2.18
CA TYR A 10 1.81 -4.75 -2.84
C TYR A 10 1.97 -6.27 -3.00
N LYS A 11 3.15 -6.73 -3.43
CA LYS A 11 3.47 -8.15 -3.53
C LYS A 11 3.42 -8.86 -2.18
N GLU A 12 3.86 -8.20 -1.11
CA GLU A 12 3.75 -8.76 0.24
C GLU A 12 2.29 -8.91 0.68
N LEU A 13 1.43 -7.94 0.33
CA LEU A 13 -0.01 -8.03 0.58
C LEU A 13 -0.64 -9.19 -0.21
N GLU A 14 -0.33 -9.35 -1.50
CA GLU A 14 -0.82 -10.46 -2.32
C GLU A 14 -0.47 -11.82 -1.71
N GLN A 15 0.77 -11.99 -1.25
CA GLN A 15 1.21 -13.23 -0.60
C GLN A 15 0.44 -13.52 0.70
N LYS A 16 0.12 -12.48 1.48
CA LYS A 16 -0.69 -12.62 2.69
C LYS A 16 -2.13 -13.00 2.36
N VAL A 17 -2.73 -12.37 1.34
CA VAL A 17 -4.08 -12.69 0.85
C VAL A 17 -4.15 -14.14 0.38
N GLU A 18 -3.22 -14.56 -0.46
CA GLU A 18 -3.15 -15.95 -0.96
C GLU A 18 -3.04 -16.96 0.19
N SER A 19 -2.30 -16.61 1.25
CA SER A 19 -2.16 -17.46 2.43
C SER A 19 -3.47 -17.59 3.21
N LEU A 20 -4.26 -16.53 3.31
CA LEU A 20 -5.58 -16.54 3.95
C LEU A 20 -6.62 -17.30 3.11
N GLU A 21 -6.59 -17.13 1.79
CA GLU A 21 -7.52 -17.79 0.85
C GLU A 21 -7.37 -19.32 0.82
N LYS A 22 -6.16 -19.83 1.06
CA LYS A 22 -5.92 -21.28 1.19
C LYS A 22 -6.71 -21.92 2.32
N GLY A 23 -7.02 -21.16 3.39
CA GLY A 23 -7.84 -21.65 4.51
C GLY A 23 -7.19 -22.72 5.39
N GLU A 24 -5.91 -23.02 5.19
CA GLU A 24 -5.17 -24.06 5.94
C GLU A 24 -4.56 -23.54 7.25
N LEU A 25 -4.65 -22.23 7.50
CA LEU A 25 -4.04 -21.57 8.64
C LEU A 25 -4.86 -21.75 9.92
N PRO A 26 -4.23 -22.02 11.08
CA PRO A 26 -4.90 -21.91 12.37
C PRO A 26 -5.46 -20.50 12.59
N LEU A 27 -6.56 -20.39 13.34
CA LEU A 27 -7.25 -19.12 13.58
C LEU A 27 -6.31 -18.01 14.10
N GLU A 28 -5.46 -18.31 15.09
CA GLU A 28 -4.47 -17.35 15.61
C GLU A 28 -3.58 -16.78 14.49
N GLN A 29 -3.12 -17.63 13.56
CA GLN A 29 -2.25 -17.21 12.47
C GLN A 29 -3.01 -16.41 11.43
N ALA A 30 -4.26 -16.81 11.11
CA ALA A 30 -5.12 -16.06 10.20
C ALA A 30 -5.39 -14.64 10.73
N VAL A 31 -5.69 -14.50 12.03
CA VAL A 31 -5.89 -13.18 12.68
C VAL A 31 -4.62 -12.34 12.61
N LYS A 32 -3.44 -12.94 12.84
CA LYS A 32 -2.16 -12.25 12.73
C LYS A 32 -1.91 -11.75 11.30
N ILE A 33 -2.05 -12.62 10.30
CA ILE A 33 -1.82 -12.28 8.89
C ILE A 33 -2.81 -11.21 8.41
N TYR A 34 -4.07 -11.31 8.83
CA TYR A 34 -5.08 -10.28 8.57
C TYR A 34 -4.66 -8.92 9.12
N THR A 35 -4.20 -8.87 10.37
CA THR A 35 -3.76 -7.63 11.03
C THR A 35 -2.55 -7.02 10.31
N GLU A 36 -1.56 -7.85 9.95
CA GLU A 36 -0.42 -7.42 9.14
C GLU A 36 -0.85 -6.90 7.74
N GLY A 37 -1.86 -7.54 7.13
CA GLY A 37 -2.44 -7.10 5.86
C GLY A 37 -3.09 -5.72 5.97
N GLN A 38 -3.81 -5.43 7.05
CA GLN A 38 -4.41 -4.11 7.30
C GLN A 38 -3.35 -3.00 7.39
N GLU A 39 -2.23 -3.26 8.08
CA GLU A 39 -1.11 -2.31 8.14
C GLU A 39 -0.46 -2.09 6.77
N LEU A 40 -0.31 -3.12 5.95
CA LEU A 40 0.18 -2.99 4.58
C LEU A 40 -0.76 -2.15 3.70
N ILE A 41 -2.08 -2.38 3.80
CA ILE A 41 -3.09 -1.59 3.09
C ILE A 41 -2.99 -0.12 3.45
N LYS A 42 -2.82 0.19 4.75
CA LYS A 42 -2.63 1.57 5.22
C LYS A 42 -1.39 2.21 4.60
N LEU A 43 -0.25 1.51 4.61
CA LEU A 43 0.99 2.00 3.99
C LEU A 43 0.87 2.22 2.47
N LEU A 44 0.19 1.32 1.77
CA LEU A 44 -0.05 1.43 0.33
C LEU A 44 -0.91 2.65 0.01
N ASN A 45 -1.99 2.87 0.78
CA ASN A 45 -2.83 4.06 0.66
C ASN A 45 -2.04 5.35 0.89
N GLU A 46 -1.22 5.42 1.95
CA GLU A 46 -0.38 6.59 2.22
C GLU A 46 0.60 6.89 1.07
N LYS A 47 1.15 5.85 0.42
CA LYS A 47 2.02 6.02 -0.75
C LYS A 47 1.24 6.55 -1.96
N LEU A 48 0.03 6.05 -2.20
CA LEU A 48 -0.84 6.55 -3.27
C LEU A 48 -1.27 7.99 -3.03
N ASP A 49 -1.65 8.34 -1.80
CA ASP A 49 -2.04 9.69 -1.43
C ASP A 49 -0.89 10.68 -1.68
N LYS A 50 0.32 10.35 -1.23
CA LYS A 50 1.53 11.15 -1.51
C LYS A 50 1.81 11.29 -3.01
N ALA A 51 1.55 10.26 -3.81
CA ALA A 51 1.70 10.33 -5.26
C ALA A 51 0.66 11.27 -5.88
N ARG A 52 -0.61 11.17 -5.46
CA ARG A 52 -1.69 12.06 -5.90
C ARG A 52 -1.43 13.51 -5.53
N GLU A 53 -0.98 13.79 -4.30
CA GLU A 53 -0.61 15.13 -3.86
C GLU A 53 0.47 15.75 -4.75
N LYS A 54 1.53 14.99 -5.07
CA LYS A 54 2.59 15.45 -5.97
C LYS A 54 2.07 15.75 -7.37
N MET A 55 1.13 14.96 -7.90
CA MET A 55 0.52 15.23 -9.20
C MET A 55 -0.29 16.54 -9.18
N VAL A 56 -1.09 16.77 -8.13
CA VAL A 56 -1.87 18.01 -7.98
C VAL A 56 -0.96 19.24 -7.89
N VAL A 57 0.18 19.13 -7.20
CA VAL A 57 1.16 20.23 -7.12
C VAL A 57 1.75 20.55 -8.49
N ILE A 58 2.17 19.53 -9.25
CA ILE A 58 2.73 19.71 -10.60
C ILE A 58 1.73 20.39 -11.54
N ASP A 59 0.46 20.01 -11.47
CA ASP A 59 -0.59 20.58 -12.32
C ASP A 59 -0.82 22.07 -12.03
N LYS A 60 -0.86 22.44 -10.74
CA LYS A 60 -0.97 23.84 -10.31
C LYS A 60 0.25 24.69 -10.70
N THR A 61 1.46 24.12 -10.64
CA THR A 61 2.67 24.82 -11.06
C THR A 61 2.67 25.10 -12.56
N LYS A 62 2.28 24.12 -13.39
CA LYS A 62 2.17 24.32 -14.85
C LYS A 62 1.15 25.39 -15.23
N ILE A 63 0.02 25.49 -14.53
CA ILE A 63 -0.98 26.53 -14.81
C ILE A 63 -0.41 27.93 -14.53
N LYS A 64 0.38 28.10 -13.46
CA LYS A 64 1.01 29.38 -13.11
C LYS A 64 2.13 29.83 -14.05
N GLU A 65 2.80 28.90 -14.75
CA GLU A 65 3.84 29.22 -15.74
C GLU A 65 3.26 29.60 -17.12
N LEU A 66 1.95 29.41 -17.31
CA LEU A 66 1.23 29.75 -18.54
C LEU A 66 0.43 31.06 -18.44
N GLU A 67 0.44 31.71 -17.28
CA GLU A 67 -0.07 33.07 -17.02
C GLU A 67 1.07 34.10 -17.05
#